data_AF-A0A3C0J9N8-F1
#
_entry.id   AF-A0A3C0J9N8-F1
#
_cell.length_a   1.000
_cell.length_b   1.000
_cell.length_c   1.000
_cell.angle_alpha   90.00
_cell.angle_beta   90.00
_cell.angle_gamma   90.00
#
_symmetry.space_group_name_H-M   'P 1'
#
loop_
_entity.id
_entity.type
_entity.pdbx_description
1 polymer ?
#
loop_
_entity_poly.entity_id
_entity_poly.type
_entity_poly.pdbx_seq_one_letter_code
_entity_poly.pdbx_strand_id
1 'polypeptide(L)'
;AAPEAIRTAGDLPVLAAGLAESLRRGELDDVQLAAVRDALRGTGQAQLQALERAVDGFDFDTAIMLLDELSRTTDAPTDETPQ
;
A
#
# COMPACT_ATOMS: atom_id res chain seq x y z
N ALA A 1 -3.43 12.00 -21.80
CA ALA A 1 -2.14 11.75 -21.13
C ALA A 1 -2.38 10.63 -20.13
N ALA A 2 -1.73 9.48 -20.33
CA ALA A 2 -1.79 8.37 -19.39
C ALA A 2 -0.94 8.72 -18.15
N PRO A 3 -1.31 8.31 -16.94
CA PRO A 3 -0.42 8.45 -15.79
C PRO A 3 0.77 7.50 -15.96
N GLU A 4 1.84 8.01 -16.56
CA GLU A 4 3.19 7.43 -16.51
C GLU A 4 3.77 7.62 -15.10
N ALA A 5 3.51 6.72 -14.13
CA ALA A 5 4.22 6.79 -12.84
C ALA A 5 4.19 5.57 -11.92
N ILE A 6 3.65 4.39 -12.30
CA ILE A 6 3.69 3.23 -11.38
C ILE A 6 4.47 2.12 -12.07
N ARG A 7 5.80 2.13 -11.91
CA ARG A 7 6.68 1.13 -12.54
C ARG A 7 7.56 0.32 -11.59
N THR A 8 7.50 0.47 -10.27
CA THR A 8 8.46 -0.26 -9.42
C THR A 8 7.89 -0.63 -8.05
N ALA A 9 8.26 -1.81 -7.56
CA ALA A 9 8.05 -2.23 -6.16
C ALA A 9 8.62 -1.23 -5.11
N GLY A 10 9.54 -0.35 -5.51
CA GLY A 10 10.06 0.75 -4.68
C GLY A 10 9.08 1.90 -4.45
N ASP A 11 7.97 1.98 -5.20
CA ASP A 11 6.91 2.98 -5.00
C ASP A 11 5.77 2.48 -4.10
N LEU A 12 5.77 1.19 -3.73
CA LEU A 12 4.78 0.63 -2.80
C LEU A 12 4.63 1.46 -1.50
N PRO A 13 5.71 1.86 -0.79
CA PRO A 13 5.56 2.66 0.44
C PRO A 13 4.92 4.04 0.19
N VAL A 14 5.19 4.65 -0.97
CA VAL A 14 4.61 5.94 -1.38
C VAL A 14 3.13 5.78 -1.72
N LEU A 15 2.78 4.73 -2.48
CA LEU A 15 1.40 4.40 -2.81
C LEU A 15 0.58 4.07 -1.56
N ALA A 16 1.15 3.30 -0.63
CA ALA A 16 0.50 2.94 0.63
C ALA A 16 0.26 4.17 1.51
N ALA A 17 1.26 5.07 1.63
CA ALA A 17 1.13 6.33 2.36
C ALA A 17 0.07 7.25 1.73
N GLY A 18 0.06 7.37 0.40
CA GLY A 18 -0.93 8.17 -0.32
C GLY A 18 -2.36 7.65 -0.10
N LEU A 19 -2.57 6.33 -0.23
CA LEU A 19 -3.88 5.71 0.02
C LEU A 19 -4.31 5.88 1.48
N ALA A 20 -3.41 5.72 2.44
CA ALA A 20 -3.70 5.93 3.86
C ALA A 20 -4.12 7.38 4.16
N GLU A 21 -3.51 8.36 3.50
CA GLU A 21 -3.87 9.76 3.66
C GLU A 21 -5.25 10.08 3.06
N SER A 22 -5.55 9.53 1.87
CA SER A 22 -6.87 9.62 1.24
C SER A 22 -7.94 9.00 2.15
N LEU A 23 -7.69 7.79 2.67
CA LEU A 23 -8.57 7.11 3.62
C LEU A 23 -8.81 7.94 4.90
N ARG A 24 -7.79 8.62 5.44
CA ARG A 24 -7.93 9.51 6.60
C ARG A 24 -8.81 10.73 6.31
N ARG A 25 -8.84 11.20 5.06
CA ARG A 25 -9.73 12.29 4.63
C ARG A 25 -11.15 11.79 4.32
N GLY A 26 -11.38 10.48 4.37
CA GLY A 26 -12.63 9.85 3.95
C GLY A 26 -12.79 9.76 2.43
N GLU A 27 -11.69 9.91 1.69
CA GLU A 27 -11.65 9.84 0.24
C GLU A 27 -11.01 8.50 -0.16
N LEU A 28 -11.80 7.57 -0.71
CA LEU A 28 -11.25 6.33 -1.26
C LEU A 28 -10.93 6.58 -2.74
N ASP A 29 -9.64 6.62 -3.08
CA ASP A 29 -9.21 6.71 -4.47
C ASP A 29 -9.01 5.31 -5.06
N ASP A 30 -9.93 4.89 -5.94
CA ASP A 30 -9.90 3.57 -6.58
C ASP A 30 -8.62 3.32 -7.39
N VAL A 31 -8.02 4.37 -7.95
CA VAL A 31 -6.80 4.27 -8.76
C VAL A 31 -5.60 3.96 -7.85
N GLN A 32 -5.48 4.66 -6.73
CA GLN A 32 -4.47 4.35 -5.69
C GLN A 32 -4.69 2.96 -5.10
N LEU A 33 -5.94 2.58 -4.83
CA LEU A 33 -6.26 1.25 -4.32
C LEU A 33 -5.84 0.15 -5.30
N ALA A 34 -6.14 0.31 -6.59
CA ALA A 34 -5.72 -0.64 -7.62
C ALA A 34 -4.18 -0.73 -7.73
N ALA A 35 -3.47 0.39 -7.63
CA ALA A 35 -2.02 0.44 -7.65
C ALA A 35 -1.40 -0.30 -6.45
N VAL A 36 -1.91 -0.05 -5.24
CA VAL A 36 -1.47 -0.75 -4.03
C VAL A 36 -1.77 -2.24 -4.11
N ARG A 37 -2.95 -2.64 -4.62
CA ARG A 37 -3.32 -4.05 -4.81
C ARG A 37 -2.38 -4.76 -5.80
N ASP A 38 -2.04 -4.11 -6.91
CA ASP A 38 -1.15 -4.70 -7.91
C ASP A 38 0.27 -4.86 -7.36
N ALA A 39 0.76 -3.86 -6.64
CA ALA A 39 2.07 -3.93 -6.01
C ALA A 39 2.11 -4.98 -4.86
N LEU A 40 1.05 -5.09 -4.06
CA LEU A 40 0.88 -6.13 -3.03
C LEU A 40 0.81 -7.55 -3.60
N ARG A 41 0.28 -7.72 -4.81
CA ARG A 41 0.21 -9.02 -5.48
C ARG A 41 1.60 -9.64 -5.63
N GLY A 42 2.65 -8.82 -5.78
CA GLY A 42 4.04 -9.27 -5.85
C GLY A 42 4.70 -9.59 -4.50
N THR A 43 4.26 -8.92 -3.42
CA THR A 43 4.93 -8.99 -2.10
C THR A 43 4.26 -9.96 -1.12
N GLY A 44 2.94 -10.10 -1.16
CA GLY A 44 2.21 -10.97 -0.24
C GLY A 44 0.69 -10.95 -0.36
N GLN A 45 0.09 -12.13 -0.55
CA GLN A 45 -1.38 -12.30 -0.65
C GLN A 45 -2.11 -12.05 0.67
N ALA A 46 -1.46 -12.26 1.82
CA ALA A 46 -2.09 -12.10 3.13
C ALA A 46 -2.41 -10.63 3.43
N GLN A 47 -1.48 -9.71 3.16
CA GLN A 47 -1.70 -8.28 3.34
C GLN A 47 -2.76 -7.75 2.36
N LEU A 48 -2.77 -8.26 1.12
CA LEU A 48 -3.80 -7.94 0.14
C LEU A 48 -5.20 -8.29 0.66
N GLN A 49 -5.40 -9.52 1.16
CA GLN A 49 -6.70 -9.96 1.68
C GLN A 49 -7.13 -9.18 2.93
N ALA A 50 -6.18 -8.83 3.81
CA ALA A 50 -6.47 -8.01 4.98
C ALA A 50 -6.93 -6.60 4.58
N LEU A 51 -6.26 -5.99 3.61
CA LEU A 51 -6.61 -4.67 3.09
C LEU A 51 -7.98 -4.69 2.39
N GLU A 52 -8.24 -5.68 1.52
CA GLU A 52 -9.53 -5.81 0.84
C GLU A 52 -10.68 -5.99 1.84
N ARG A 53 -10.50 -6.80 2.89
CA ARG A 53 -11.52 -6.96 3.92
C ARG A 53 -11.76 -5.68 4.72
N ALA A 54 -10.71 -4.93 5.03
CA ALA A 54 -10.84 -3.66 5.75
C ALA A 54 -11.59 -2.61 4.90
N VAL A 55 -11.28 -2.53 3.60
CA VAL A 55 -11.97 -1.61 2.67
C VAL A 55 -13.43 -2.04 2.46
N ASP A 56 -13.71 -3.34 2.27
CA ASP A 56 -15.07 -3.88 2.13
C ASP A 56 -15.92 -3.68 3.40
N GLY A 57 -15.29 -3.79 4.57
CA GLY A 57 -15.91 -3.52 5.87
C GLY A 57 -16.09 -2.04 6.20
N PHE A 58 -15.62 -1.12 5.35
CA PHE A 58 -15.50 0.32 5.67
C PHE A 58 -14.65 0.61 6.93
N ASP A 59 -13.81 -0.34 7.32
CA ASP A 59 -12.87 -0.23 8.44
C ASP A 59 -11.59 0.50 7.98
N PHE A 60 -11.73 1.80 7.73
CA PHE A 60 -10.62 2.64 7.25
C PHE A 60 -9.48 2.70 8.26
N ASP A 61 -9.76 2.65 9.57
CA ASP A 61 -8.74 2.62 10.61
C ASP A 61 -7.84 1.39 10.47
N THR A 62 -8.44 0.21 10.26
CA THR A 62 -7.72 -1.04 9.97
C THR A 62 -6.95 -0.97 8.66
N ALA A 63 -7.56 -0.42 7.60
CA ALA A 63 -6.90 -0.26 6.31
C ALA A 63 -5.67 0.65 6.40
N ILE A 64 -5.78 1.78 7.11
CA ILE A 64 -4.67 2.72 7.35
C ILE A 64 -3.54 2.04 8.13
N MET A 65 -3.86 1.26 9.18
CA MET A 65 -2.87 0.53 9.96
C MET A 65 -2.09 -0.47 9.09
N LEU A 66 -2.79 -1.23 8.25
CA LEU A 66 -2.19 -2.20 7.34
C LEU A 66 -1.27 -1.52 6.31
N LEU A 67 -1.69 -0.37 5.78
CA LEU A 67 -0.88 0.41 4.82
C LEU A 67 0.38 1.00 5.46
N ASP A 68 0.31 1.48 6.71
CA ASP A 68 1.46 1.98 7.46
C ASP A 68 2.49 0.87 7.73
N GLU A 69 2.00 -0.32 8.12
CA GLU A 69 2.84 -1.51 8.30
C GLU A 69 3.49 -1.94 6.99
N LEU A 70 2.74 -1.89 5.88
CA LEU A 70 3.25 -2.22 4.55
C LEU A 70 4.35 -1.27 4.08
N SER A 71 4.17 0.03 4.37
CA SER A 71 5.14 1.07 4.06
C SER A 71 6.45 0.83 4.81
N ARG A 72 6.38 0.52 6.12
CA ARG A 72 7.59 0.19 6.91
C ARG A 72 8.28 -1.10 6.52
N THR A 73 7.53 -2.15 6.17
CA THR A 73 8.11 -3.45 5.81
C THR A 73 8.85 -3.40 4.47
N THR A 74 8.50 -2.47 3.59
CA THR A 74 9.16 -2.26 2.30
C THR A 74 10.28 -1.22 2.37
N ASP A 75 10.21 -0.31 3.35
CA ASP A 75 11.29 0.65 3.67
C ASP A 75 12.47 0.00 4.41
N ALA A 76 12.29 -1.19 5.01
CA ALA A 76 13.39 -1.93 5.62
C ALA A 76 14.47 -2.20 4.56
N PRO A 77 15.63 -1.51 4.63
CA PRO A 77 16.65 -1.72 3.63
C PRO A 77 17.16 -3.14 3.81
N THR A 78 17.29 -3.88 2.71
CA THR A 78 18.33 -4.90 2.59
C THR A 78 19.69 -4.19 2.74
N ASP A 79 20.05 -3.79 3.96
CA ASP A 79 21.38 -3.34 4.37
C ASP A 79 21.86 -4.33 5.45
N GLU A 80 22.08 -5.57 5.03
CA GLU A 80 23.02 -6.46 5.68
C GLU A 80 24.09 -6.81 4.66
N THR A 81 25.03 -5.89 4.45
CA THR A 81 26.37 -6.26 3.96
C THR A 81 27.27 -6.39 5.18
N PRO A 82 27.57 -7.62 5.66
CA PRO A 82 28.58 -7.80 6.69
C PRO A 82 29.95 -7.48 6.10
N GLN A 83 30.69 -6.55 6.71
CA GLN A 83 32.14 -6.38 6.51
C GLN A 83 32.89 -6.93 7.72
#